data_AF-A0A1X0NFI7-F1
#
_entry.id   AF-A0A1X0NFI7-F1
#
_cell.length_a   1.000
_cell.length_b   1.000
_cell.length_c   1.000
_cell.angle_alpha   90.00
_cell.angle_beta   90.00
_cell.angle_gamma   90.00
#
_symmetry.space_group_name_H-M   'P 1'
#
loop_
_entity.id
_entity.type
_entity.pdbx_description
1 polymer ?
#
loop_
_entity_poly.entity_id
_entity_poly.type
_entity_poly.pdbx_seq_one_letter_code
_entity_poly.pdbx_strand_id
1 'polypeptide(L)'
;MQWYSAALIQAKVLVLHKTLVEENVTFCLLSETKLSCAKVSSFTIAGYQHHGVSYPSKGGGVSIIVREDLPVEVGLTVVASIEHAHATIHMSEGLALTVTSAYFPPGRTYTTSQLDTLLTTSGPHLIGADANAHAMAWDRAISTDTLGGVLVQWCLDNDYVIFITLEIALTHTTRHGPSAPDATISRECPLESWTASFSPDSGHYIILFEVAVGDDNEPLRFPRPRAPIYAWKKTKCSRSRQMSNAQCNKCLKEKMGVHKRERLPIYAWKKAKWSRFREMTNTQCNKRLKEKISIRKRERLLTSAIRIATAAAVPRGG
;
A
#
# COMPACT_ATOMS: atom_id res chain seq x y z
N MET A 1 2.61 -1.74 10.79
CA MET A 1 2.56 -0.90 9.57
C MET A 1 1.10 -0.60 9.23
N GLN A 2 0.79 0.62 8.79
CA GLN A 2 -0.51 1.02 8.26
C GLN A 2 -0.32 1.65 6.88
N TRP A 3 -1.16 1.30 5.92
CA TRP A 3 -1.09 1.90 4.58
C TRP A 3 -2.45 1.95 3.88
N TYR A 4 -2.89 3.16 3.56
CA TYR A 4 -3.97 3.36 2.61
C TYR A 4 -3.46 3.12 1.18
N SER A 5 -3.95 2.05 0.57
CA SER A 5 -3.36 1.51 -0.65
C SER A 5 -3.91 2.16 -1.93
N ALA A 6 -5.10 2.78 -1.89
CA ALA A 6 -5.79 3.29 -3.08
C ALA A 6 -5.81 2.27 -4.25
N ALA A 7 -6.34 1.08 -3.98
CA ALA A 7 -6.29 -0.15 -4.78
C ALA A 7 -4.96 -0.91 -4.73
N LEU A 8 -5.01 -2.21 -4.40
CA LEU A 8 -3.87 -3.13 -4.49
C LEU A 8 -3.69 -3.67 -5.92
N ILE A 9 -3.21 -2.83 -6.82
CA ILE A 9 -2.74 -3.27 -8.14
C ILE A 9 -1.38 -3.98 -8.05
N GLN A 10 -1.03 -4.79 -9.06
CA GLN A 10 0.18 -5.63 -9.03
C GLN A 10 1.48 -4.86 -8.72
N ALA A 11 1.64 -3.62 -9.21
CA ALA A 11 2.81 -2.80 -8.89
C ALA A 11 2.89 -2.47 -7.39
N LYS A 12 1.75 -2.14 -6.77
CA LYS A 12 1.66 -1.83 -5.33
C LYS A 12 1.88 -3.07 -4.47
N VAL A 13 1.46 -4.25 -4.93
CA VAL A 13 1.75 -5.52 -4.24
C VAL A 13 3.27 -5.78 -4.17
N LEU A 14 4.03 -5.42 -5.21
CA LEU A 14 5.49 -5.54 -5.19
C LEU A 14 6.14 -4.57 -4.20
N VAL A 15 5.67 -3.31 -4.15
CA VAL A 15 6.13 -2.31 -3.18
C VAL A 15 5.81 -2.76 -1.77
N LEU A 16 4.57 -3.19 -1.53
CA LEU A 16 4.10 -3.74 -0.26
C LEU A 16 5.02 -4.86 0.21
N HIS A 17 5.16 -5.92 -0.59
CA HIS A 17 5.97 -7.06 -0.20
C HIS A 17 7.43 -6.69 0.04
N LYS A 18 8.00 -5.79 -0.77
CA LYS A 18 9.35 -5.27 -0.55
C LYS A 18 9.47 -4.57 0.82
N THR A 19 8.54 -3.67 1.14
CA THR A 19 8.51 -2.96 2.43
C THR A 19 8.33 -3.92 3.60
N LEU A 20 7.40 -4.87 3.49
CA LEU A 20 7.16 -5.87 4.53
C LEU A 20 8.46 -6.63 4.87
N VAL A 21 9.21 -7.06 3.85
CA VAL A 21 10.45 -7.82 4.03
C VAL A 21 11.62 -6.95 4.50
N GLU A 22 11.82 -5.78 3.91
CA GLU A 22 12.96 -4.90 4.25
C GLU A 22 12.84 -4.35 5.68
N GLU A 23 11.63 -3.94 6.07
CA GLU A 23 11.33 -3.39 7.40
C GLU A 23 10.97 -4.47 8.44
N ASN A 24 11.04 -5.76 8.08
CA ASN A 24 10.70 -6.89 8.96
C ASN A 24 9.33 -6.75 9.62
N VAL A 25 8.33 -6.34 8.85
CA VAL A 25 6.99 -6.01 9.36
C VAL A 25 6.31 -7.27 9.90
N THR A 26 5.81 -7.21 11.14
CA THR A 26 5.02 -8.28 11.77
C THR A 26 3.59 -8.34 11.23
N PHE A 27 2.95 -7.19 11.14
CA PHE A 27 1.61 -7.06 10.55
C PHE A 27 1.43 -5.71 9.84
N CYS A 28 0.50 -5.70 8.87
CA CYS A 28 0.14 -4.54 8.09
C CYS A 28 -1.38 -4.39 8.00
N LEU A 29 -1.85 -3.18 8.27
CA LEU A 29 -3.25 -2.77 8.17
C LEU A 29 -3.45 -1.99 6.86
N LEU A 30 -4.35 -2.46 6.01
CA LEU A 30 -4.58 -1.92 4.67
C LEU A 30 -6.02 -1.48 4.49
N SER A 31 -6.19 -0.26 4.00
CA SER A 31 -7.48 0.30 3.62
C SER A 31 -7.54 0.59 2.12
N GLU A 32 -8.76 0.64 1.59
CA GLU A 32 -9.07 0.79 0.17
C GLU A 32 -8.32 -0.20 -0.74
N THR A 33 -8.31 -1.47 -0.38
CA THR A 33 -7.64 -2.52 -1.18
C THR A 33 -8.29 -2.72 -2.55
N LYS A 34 -9.61 -2.46 -2.66
CA LYS A 34 -10.42 -2.63 -3.88
C LYS A 34 -10.28 -4.01 -4.51
N LEU A 35 -10.00 -5.03 -3.68
CA LEU A 35 -10.00 -6.41 -4.10
C LEU A 35 -11.44 -6.91 -4.20
N SER A 36 -11.75 -7.61 -5.30
CA SER A 36 -13.01 -8.35 -5.40
C SER A 36 -13.00 -9.54 -4.44
N CYS A 37 -14.17 -10.07 -4.07
CA CYS A 37 -14.28 -11.26 -3.22
C CYS A 37 -13.38 -12.41 -3.72
N ALA A 38 -13.43 -12.72 -5.03
CA ALA A 38 -12.57 -13.73 -5.64
C ALA A 38 -11.06 -13.43 -5.48
N LYS A 39 -10.67 -12.15 -5.58
CA LYS A 39 -9.27 -11.75 -5.39
C LYS A 39 -8.86 -11.80 -3.93
N VAL A 40 -9.74 -11.45 -2.99
CA VAL A 40 -9.48 -11.55 -1.56
C VAL A 40 -9.13 -12.99 -1.20
N SER A 41 -9.94 -13.96 -1.64
CA SER A 41 -9.70 -15.38 -1.35
C SER A 41 -8.45 -15.97 -2.03
N SER A 42 -7.99 -15.36 -3.13
CA SER A 42 -6.83 -15.85 -3.89
C SER A 42 -5.57 -14.99 -3.70
N PHE A 43 -5.63 -13.95 -2.87
CA PHE A 43 -4.52 -13.02 -2.71
C PHE A 43 -3.45 -13.68 -1.83
N THR A 44 -2.21 -13.69 -2.32
CA THR A 44 -1.09 -14.30 -1.62
C THR A 44 0.10 -13.37 -1.64
N ILE A 45 0.84 -13.33 -0.54
CA ILE A 45 2.07 -12.57 -0.40
C ILE A 45 3.08 -13.46 0.35
N ALA A 46 4.24 -13.70 -0.26
CA ALA A 46 5.18 -14.70 0.27
C ALA A 46 5.69 -14.30 1.67
N GLY A 47 5.72 -15.25 2.63
CA GLY A 47 6.12 -14.98 4.01
C GLY A 47 5.01 -14.42 4.90
N TYR A 48 3.80 -14.25 4.36
CA TYR A 48 2.70 -13.57 5.02
C TYR A 48 1.35 -14.25 4.72
N GLN A 49 0.51 -14.32 5.73
CA GLN A 49 -0.91 -14.64 5.60
C GLN A 49 -1.70 -13.35 5.34
N HIS A 50 -2.80 -13.49 4.58
CA HIS A 50 -3.68 -12.38 4.22
C HIS A 50 -5.10 -12.68 4.67
N HIS A 51 -5.70 -11.69 5.33
CA HIS A 51 -7.06 -11.72 5.83
C HIS A 51 -7.76 -10.44 5.39
N GLY A 52 -8.69 -10.53 4.45
CA GLY A 52 -9.32 -9.34 3.88
C GLY A 52 -10.81 -9.46 3.77
N VAL A 53 -11.48 -8.31 3.66
CA VAL A 53 -12.87 -8.25 3.28
C VAL A 53 -13.03 -7.39 2.04
N SER A 54 -13.73 -7.92 1.05
CA SER A 54 -14.15 -7.15 -0.11
C SER A 54 -15.43 -6.40 0.20
N TYR A 55 -15.53 -5.14 -0.24
CA TYR A 55 -16.78 -4.42 -0.19
C TYR A 55 -17.57 -4.56 -1.52
N PRO A 56 -18.91 -4.74 -1.50
CA PRO A 56 -19.69 -4.99 -2.72
C PRO A 56 -19.76 -3.81 -3.70
N SER A 57 -19.54 -2.58 -3.23
CA SER A 57 -19.65 -1.37 -4.05
C SER A 57 -18.31 -0.97 -4.68
N LYS A 58 -18.33 -0.03 -5.63
CA LYS A 58 -17.12 0.48 -6.30
C LYS A 58 -16.29 1.36 -5.33
N GLY A 59 -15.52 0.73 -4.45
CA GLY A 59 -14.71 1.43 -3.44
C GLY A 59 -14.57 0.60 -2.17
N GLY A 60 -13.58 0.91 -1.34
CA GLY A 60 -13.38 0.23 -0.06
C GLY A 60 -12.57 -1.08 -0.13
N GLY A 61 -12.84 -1.95 0.83
CA GLY A 61 -12.12 -3.16 1.15
C GLY A 61 -10.97 -2.91 2.09
N VAL A 62 -10.93 -3.67 3.18
CA VAL A 62 -9.84 -3.66 4.16
C VAL A 62 -9.11 -4.99 4.16
N SER A 63 -7.84 -4.99 4.57
CA SER A 63 -7.08 -6.22 4.72
C SER A 63 -6.05 -6.09 5.84
N ILE A 64 -5.87 -7.20 6.54
CA ILE A 64 -4.81 -7.41 7.50
C ILE A 64 -3.85 -8.42 6.88
N ILE A 65 -2.57 -8.09 6.90
CA ILE A 65 -1.49 -9.00 6.51
C ILE A 65 -0.68 -9.27 7.76
N VAL A 66 -0.44 -10.53 8.08
CA VAL A 66 0.37 -10.94 9.24
C VAL A 66 1.47 -11.88 8.74
N ARG A 67 2.61 -11.93 9.42
CA ARG A 67 3.61 -12.96 9.09
C ARG A 67 3.01 -14.36 9.20
N GLU A 68 3.46 -15.26 8.34
CA GLU A 68 2.93 -16.63 8.26
C GLU A 68 3.31 -17.52 9.45
N ASP A 69 4.36 -17.16 10.20
CA ASP A 69 4.86 -17.92 11.35
C ASP A 69 4.15 -17.57 12.68
N LEU A 70 3.18 -16.66 12.63
CA LEU A 70 2.39 -16.26 13.79
C LEU A 70 0.99 -16.89 13.75
N PRO A 71 0.52 -17.50 14.85
CA PRO A 71 -0.87 -17.93 14.97
C PRO A 71 -1.80 -16.70 14.99
N VAL A 72 -2.90 -16.78 14.22
CA VAL A 72 -3.87 -15.70 14.10
C VAL A 72 -5.29 -16.23 14.19
N GLU A 73 -6.10 -15.61 15.04
CA GLU A 73 -7.56 -15.75 15.03
C GLU A 73 -8.17 -14.54 14.34
N VAL A 74 -9.08 -14.75 13.40
CA VAL A 74 -9.61 -13.67 12.55
C VAL A 74 -11.11 -13.57 12.71
N GLY A 75 -11.60 -12.36 12.92
CA GLY A 75 -13.01 -12.03 12.74
C GLY A 75 -13.17 -10.90 11.73
N LEU A 76 -13.95 -11.19 10.68
CA LEU A 76 -14.13 -10.32 9.54
C LEU A 76 -15.55 -9.78 9.55
N THR A 77 -15.70 -8.46 9.63
CA THR A 77 -17.03 -7.82 9.77
C THR A 77 -17.12 -6.57 8.89
N VAL A 78 -18.07 -6.56 7.95
CA VAL A 78 -18.40 -5.35 7.18
C VAL A 78 -19.72 -4.78 7.67
N VAL A 79 -19.66 -3.57 8.21
CA VAL A 79 -20.85 -2.79 8.58
C VAL A 79 -21.04 -1.70 7.53
N ALA A 80 -22.30 -1.34 7.24
CA ALA A 80 -22.61 -0.41 6.16
C ALA A 80 -21.94 0.96 6.29
N SER A 81 -21.68 1.46 7.50
CA SER A 81 -21.03 2.76 7.73
C SER A 81 -19.51 2.67 7.88
N ILE A 82 -18.99 1.54 8.36
CA ILE A 82 -17.57 1.33 8.68
C ILE A 82 -17.15 -0.05 8.17
N GLU A 83 -16.20 -0.07 7.26
CA GLU A 83 -15.61 -1.31 6.76
C GLU A 83 -14.42 -1.67 7.65
N HIS A 84 -14.46 -2.83 8.31
CA HIS A 84 -13.35 -3.23 9.17
C HIS A 84 -13.07 -4.74 9.13
N ALA A 85 -11.89 -5.10 9.63
CA ALA A 85 -11.47 -6.47 9.85
C ALA A 85 -10.63 -6.47 11.11
N HIS A 86 -10.77 -7.48 11.96
CA HIS A 86 -9.91 -7.67 13.12
C HIS A 86 -9.20 -9.01 13.08
N ALA A 87 -8.00 -9.03 13.66
CA ALA A 87 -7.18 -10.22 13.82
C ALA A 87 -6.49 -10.19 15.18
N THR A 88 -6.60 -11.27 15.93
CA THR A 88 -5.87 -11.50 17.17
C THR A 88 -4.60 -12.28 16.84
N ILE A 89 -3.45 -11.64 17.04
CA ILE A 89 -2.13 -12.20 16.74
C ILE A 89 -1.53 -12.70 18.05
N HIS A 90 -1.27 -14.00 18.13
CA HIS A 90 -0.66 -14.62 19.30
C HIS A 90 0.86 -14.55 19.18
N MET A 91 1.49 -13.75 20.05
CA MET A 91 2.93 -13.49 20.00
C MET A 91 3.71 -14.50 20.84
N SER A 92 3.16 -14.91 21.99
CA SER A 92 3.65 -15.98 22.85
C SER A 92 2.51 -16.50 23.74
N GLU A 93 2.79 -17.49 24.59
CA GLU A 93 1.82 -17.98 25.57
C GLU A 93 1.31 -16.84 26.45
N GLY A 94 -0.01 -16.62 26.45
CA GLY A 94 -0.66 -15.55 27.21
C GLY A 94 -0.51 -14.13 26.66
N LEU A 95 0.28 -13.90 25.60
CA LEU A 95 0.45 -12.57 24.99
C LEU A 95 -0.16 -12.54 23.58
N ALA A 96 -1.25 -11.78 23.46
CA ALA A 96 -1.94 -11.56 22.20
C ALA A 96 -2.17 -10.06 21.96
N LEU A 97 -2.11 -9.66 20.69
CA LEU A 97 -2.44 -8.32 20.23
C LEU A 97 -3.61 -8.42 19.25
N THR A 98 -4.70 -7.73 19.55
CA THR A 98 -5.76 -7.55 18.56
C THR A 98 -5.41 -6.36 17.67
N VAL A 99 -5.55 -6.53 16.36
CA VAL A 99 -5.35 -5.46 15.38
C VAL A 99 -6.57 -5.33 14.48
N THR A 100 -6.96 -4.10 14.19
CA THR A 100 -8.12 -3.79 13.36
C THR A 100 -7.71 -2.86 12.21
N SER A 101 -8.03 -3.26 10.99
CA SER A 101 -7.93 -2.39 9.82
C SER A 101 -9.30 -1.81 9.53
N ALA A 102 -9.43 -0.49 9.54
CA ALA A 102 -10.72 0.20 9.34
C ALA A 102 -10.66 1.22 8.20
N TYR A 103 -11.78 1.34 7.50
CA TYR A 103 -12.02 2.34 6.47
C TYR A 103 -13.39 2.97 6.69
N PHE A 104 -13.40 4.29 6.84
CA PHE A 104 -14.58 5.11 6.99
C PHE A 104 -14.86 5.79 5.65
N PRO A 105 -15.86 5.36 4.87
CA PRO A 105 -16.06 5.90 3.53
C PRO A 105 -16.43 7.40 3.58
N PRO A 106 -15.84 8.23 2.69
CA PRO A 106 -16.08 9.67 2.70
C PRO A 106 -17.56 9.99 2.43
N GLY A 107 -18.08 10.99 3.14
CA GLY A 107 -19.48 11.42 3.02
C GLY A 107 -20.50 10.50 3.67
N ARG A 108 -20.07 9.43 4.36
CA ARG A 108 -20.93 8.65 5.26
C ARG A 108 -20.81 9.17 6.68
N THR A 109 -21.93 9.19 7.39
CA THR A 109 -21.95 9.44 8.83
C THR A 109 -21.84 8.14 9.59
N TYR A 110 -21.33 8.21 10.81
CA TYR A 110 -21.33 7.10 11.74
C TYR A 110 -21.73 7.53 13.15
N THR A 111 -22.33 6.60 13.89
CA THR A 111 -22.74 6.77 15.30
C THR A 111 -21.75 6.05 16.22
N THR A 112 -21.81 6.37 17.52
CA THR A 112 -21.08 5.62 18.55
C THR A 112 -21.42 4.12 18.51
N SER A 113 -22.70 3.76 18.35
CA SER A 113 -23.10 2.35 18.21
C SER A 113 -22.50 1.63 17.01
N GLN A 114 -22.15 2.35 15.95
CA GLN A 114 -21.43 1.78 14.81
C GLN A 114 -19.93 1.69 15.09
N LEU A 115 -19.35 2.67 15.81
CA LEU A 115 -17.98 2.58 16.30
C LEU A 115 -17.80 1.42 17.30
N ASP A 116 -18.83 1.10 18.09
CA ASP A 116 -18.81 -0.04 19.03
C ASP A 116 -18.61 -1.39 18.32
N THR A 117 -18.85 -1.47 17.01
CA THR A 117 -18.52 -2.66 16.22
C THR A 117 -17.03 -2.88 16.05
N LEU A 118 -16.21 -1.85 16.29
CA LEU A 118 -14.74 -1.94 16.36
C LEU A 118 -14.27 -2.45 17.72
N LEU A 119 -15.12 -2.51 18.75
CA LEU A 119 -14.74 -3.08 20.04
C LEU A 119 -14.53 -4.59 19.88
N THR A 120 -13.37 -5.05 20.33
CA THR A 120 -13.03 -6.46 20.40
C THR A 120 -12.99 -6.92 21.86
N THR A 121 -12.64 -8.18 22.08
CA THR A 121 -12.38 -8.73 23.41
C THR A 121 -11.38 -7.87 24.20
N SER A 122 -11.41 -7.99 25.54
CA SER A 122 -10.49 -7.31 26.46
C SER A 122 -9.02 -7.53 26.10
N GLY A 123 -8.18 -6.54 26.41
CA GLY A 123 -6.74 -6.59 26.22
C GLY A 123 -6.22 -5.62 25.16
N PRO A 124 -4.91 -5.74 24.82
CA PRO A 124 -4.22 -4.90 23.85
C PRO A 124 -4.92 -4.86 22.49
N HIS A 125 -5.29 -3.66 22.05
CA HIS A 125 -5.98 -3.46 20.78
C HIS A 125 -5.46 -2.25 20.02
N LEU A 126 -5.14 -2.45 18.75
CA LEU A 126 -4.66 -1.42 17.84
C LEU A 126 -5.58 -1.29 16.63
N ILE A 127 -5.99 -0.07 16.30
CA ILE A 127 -6.81 0.23 15.12
C ILE A 127 -6.00 1.14 14.19
N GLY A 128 -5.84 0.70 12.94
CA GLY A 128 -5.36 1.53 11.84
C GLY A 128 -6.53 1.92 10.97
N ALA A 129 -6.83 3.22 10.92
CA ALA A 129 -8.01 3.76 10.26
C ALA A 129 -7.64 4.78 9.19
N ASP A 130 -8.31 4.71 8.04
CA ASP A 130 -8.53 5.91 7.21
C ASP A 130 -9.90 6.48 7.60
N ALA A 131 -9.87 7.51 8.45
CA ALA A 131 -11.04 8.07 9.12
C ALA A 131 -11.90 8.94 8.21
N ASN A 132 -11.34 9.48 7.12
CA ASN A 132 -11.97 10.52 6.30
C ASN A 132 -12.66 11.62 7.14
N ALA A 133 -12.07 11.92 8.29
CA ALA A 133 -12.52 12.87 9.28
C ALA A 133 -11.32 13.59 9.89
N HIS A 134 -11.56 14.78 10.42
CA HIS A 134 -10.51 15.63 10.97
C HIS A 134 -10.79 15.92 12.44
N ALA A 135 -9.76 15.79 13.27
CA ALA A 135 -9.76 16.33 14.63
C ALA A 135 -8.36 16.75 15.02
N MET A 136 -8.25 17.81 15.83
CA MET A 136 -6.94 18.31 16.31
C MET A 136 -6.07 17.26 17.01
N ALA A 137 -6.68 16.16 17.49
CA ALA A 137 -6.00 15.02 18.08
C ALA A 137 -5.04 14.33 17.09
N TRP A 138 -5.33 14.31 15.78
CA TRP A 138 -4.46 13.72 14.76
C TRP A 138 -4.27 14.59 13.50
N ASP A 139 -5.18 15.48 13.16
CA ASP A 139 -5.04 16.43 12.06
C ASP A 139 -4.97 17.86 12.60
N ARG A 140 -3.75 18.40 12.71
CA ARG A 140 -3.54 19.78 13.20
C ARG A 140 -3.71 20.84 12.11
N ALA A 141 -3.73 20.43 10.85
CA ALA A 141 -3.83 21.35 9.73
C ALA A 141 -5.28 21.76 9.46
N ILE A 142 -6.23 20.90 9.84
CA ILE A 142 -7.66 21.09 9.61
C ILE A 142 -8.39 21.11 10.95
N SER A 143 -9.34 22.03 11.11
CA SER A 143 -10.18 22.11 12.31
C SER A 143 -11.02 20.84 12.49
N THR A 144 -11.28 20.47 13.74
CA THR A 144 -12.13 19.32 14.05
C THR A 144 -13.51 19.43 13.38
N ASP A 145 -13.89 18.39 12.65
CA ASP A 145 -15.24 18.22 12.11
C ASP A 145 -16.12 17.38 13.05
N THR A 146 -17.41 17.24 12.72
CA THR A 146 -18.37 16.50 13.56
C THR A 146 -17.98 15.03 13.72
N LEU A 147 -17.52 14.37 12.65
CA LEU A 147 -17.17 12.95 12.65
C LEU A 147 -15.88 12.70 13.43
N GLY A 148 -14.91 13.62 13.31
CA GLY A 148 -13.69 13.60 14.07
C GLY A 148 -13.93 13.81 15.56
N GLY A 149 -14.82 14.73 15.91
CA GLY A 149 -15.27 14.92 17.30
C GLY A 149 -15.92 13.69 17.90
N VAL A 150 -16.80 13.01 17.15
CA VAL A 150 -17.43 11.74 17.58
C VAL A 150 -16.39 10.64 17.79
N LEU A 151 -15.40 10.53 16.89
CA LEU A 151 -14.34 9.53 17.02
C LEU A 151 -13.42 9.81 18.22
N VAL A 152 -13.05 11.07 18.46
CA VAL A 152 -12.26 11.46 19.65
C VAL A 152 -13.02 11.10 20.93
N GLN A 153 -14.30 11.48 21.02
CA GLN A 153 -15.09 11.19 22.22
C GLN A 153 -15.23 9.68 22.45
N TRP A 154 -15.51 8.92 21.40
CA TRP A 154 -15.58 7.46 21.49
C TRP A 154 -14.26 6.84 21.95
N CYS A 155 -13.11 7.37 21.48
CA CYS A 155 -11.80 6.91 21.96
C CYS A 155 -11.63 7.17 23.46
N LEU A 156 -11.99 8.37 23.93
CA LEU A 156 -11.91 8.73 25.35
C LEU A 156 -12.81 7.86 26.22
N ASP A 157 -14.03 7.60 25.76
CA ASP A 157 -15.02 6.79 26.51
C ASP A 157 -14.61 5.31 26.62
N ASN A 158 -13.67 4.85 25.78
CA ASN A 158 -13.24 3.45 25.70
C ASN A 158 -11.73 3.25 25.96
N ASP A 159 -11.09 4.23 26.60
CA ASP A 159 -9.66 4.20 26.99
C ASP A 159 -8.67 4.03 25.83
N TYR A 160 -9.02 4.53 24.64
CA TYR A 160 -8.12 4.58 23.50
C TYR A 160 -7.34 5.89 23.43
N VAL A 161 -6.08 5.77 23.01
CA VAL A 161 -5.17 6.86 22.69
C VAL A 161 -5.03 6.97 21.17
N ILE A 162 -5.13 8.19 20.64
CA ILE A 162 -4.91 8.49 19.22
C ILE A 162 -3.49 9.01 19.03
N PHE A 163 -2.75 8.44 18.07
CA PHE A 163 -1.34 8.75 17.82
C PHE A 163 -1.15 9.54 16.53
N ILE A 164 -0.29 10.57 16.62
CA ILE A 164 0.39 11.18 15.47
C ILE A 164 1.76 11.75 15.89
N THR A 165 2.77 11.63 15.02
CA THR A 165 4.04 12.35 15.20
C THR A 165 3.97 13.76 14.61
N LEU A 166 4.29 14.74 15.46
CA LEU A 166 4.27 16.20 15.21
C LEU A 166 4.95 16.67 13.91
N GLU A 167 5.98 15.98 13.42
CA GLU A 167 6.72 16.39 12.21
C GLU A 167 6.00 16.08 10.89
N ILE A 168 5.08 15.11 10.87
CA ILE A 168 4.46 14.63 9.63
C ILE A 168 3.22 15.46 9.27
N ALA A 169 2.47 15.93 10.27
CA ALA A 169 1.35 16.87 10.07
C ALA A 169 1.78 18.19 9.41
N LEU A 170 3.05 18.59 9.55
CA LEU A 170 3.60 19.85 9.05
C LEU A 170 4.25 19.76 7.66
N THR A 171 4.43 18.56 7.08
CA THR A 171 5.27 18.38 5.89
C THR A 171 4.53 18.10 4.58
N HIS A 172 3.19 18.24 4.51
CA HIS A 172 2.48 18.01 3.25
C HIS A 172 1.73 19.16 2.59
N THR A 173 2.15 19.41 1.35
CA THR A 173 1.56 20.30 0.36
C THR A 173 1.07 19.42 -0.79
N THR A 174 -0.15 18.89 -0.67
CA THR A 174 -0.89 18.46 -1.87
C THR A 174 -1.64 19.67 -2.44
N ARG A 175 -2.26 19.54 -3.62
CA ARG A 175 -3.08 20.61 -4.25
C ARG A 175 -4.21 21.15 -3.35
N HIS A 176 -4.53 20.46 -2.25
CA HIS A 176 -5.61 20.76 -1.33
C HIS A 176 -5.12 21.22 0.07
N GLY A 177 -3.81 21.36 0.29
CA GLY A 177 -3.22 21.71 1.59
C GLY A 177 -2.72 20.49 2.40
N PRO A 178 -2.15 20.73 3.60
CA PRO A 178 -1.82 19.66 4.55
C PRO A 178 -3.09 19.06 5.17
N SER A 179 -3.20 17.74 5.16
CA SER A 179 -4.28 16.99 5.82
C SER A 179 -3.77 15.61 6.23
N ALA A 180 -4.26 15.08 7.34
CA ALA A 180 -3.94 13.75 7.87
C ALA A 180 -5.24 13.01 8.20
N PRO A 181 -5.91 12.38 7.22
CA PRO A 181 -7.15 11.63 7.46
C PRO A 181 -6.90 10.24 8.08
N ASP A 182 -5.67 9.76 8.03
CA ASP A 182 -5.26 8.48 8.59
C ASP A 182 -5.02 8.61 10.10
N ALA A 183 -5.68 7.77 10.91
CA ALA A 183 -5.54 7.71 12.36
C ALA A 183 -4.99 6.35 12.80
N THR A 184 -4.07 6.36 13.77
CA THR A 184 -3.63 5.16 14.47
C THR A 184 -4.08 5.28 15.93
N ILE A 185 -4.87 4.32 16.40
CA ILE A 185 -5.57 4.38 17.68
C ILE A 185 -5.22 3.12 18.47
N SER A 186 -4.83 3.23 19.74
CA SER A 186 -4.45 2.07 20.54
C SER A 186 -5.02 2.10 21.96
N ARG A 187 -5.23 0.92 22.54
CA ARG A 187 -5.64 0.70 23.93
C ARG A 187 -4.78 -0.43 24.49
N GLU A 188 -4.23 -0.23 25.69
CA GLU A 188 -3.38 -1.22 26.38
C GLU A 188 -2.17 -1.70 25.56
N CYS A 189 -1.75 -0.94 24.53
CA CYS A 189 -0.51 -1.17 23.79
C CYS A 189 0.12 0.16 23.36
N PRO A 190 1.20 0.59 24.03
CA PRO A 190 1.88 1.82 23.65
C PRO A 190 2.56 1.66 22.29
N LEU A 191 2.57 2.76 21.53
CA LEU A 191 3.23 2.84 20.24
C LEU A 191 4.55 3.60 20.35
N GLU A 192 5.58 3.03 19.75
CA GLU A 192 6.92 3.61 19.67
C GLU A 192 7.34 3.80 18.21
N SER A 193 8.40 4.58 17.99
CA SER A 193 9.06 4.73 16.68
C SER A 193 8.10 5.08 15.53
N TRP A 194 7.03 5.83 15.81
CA TRP A 194 6.01 6.17 14.80
C TRP A 194 6.60 7.11 13.75
N THR A 195 6.61 6.64 12.50
CA THR A 195 7.15 7.35 11.34
C THR A 195 6.20 7.21 10.16
N ALA A 196 6.18 8.21 9.29
CA ALA A 196 5.40 8.16 8.06
C ALA A 196 6.31 8.50 6.88
N SER A 197 6.22 7.67 5.83
CA SER A 197 6.94 7.85 4.58
C SER A 197 5.97 8.01 3.42
N PHE A 198 6.17 9.04 2.59
CA PHE A 198 5.22 9.33 1.51
C PHE A 198 5.26 8.22 0.46
N SER A 199 4.08 7.66 0.14
CA SER A 199 3.91 6.70 -0.96
C SER A 199 3.34 7.41 -2.20
N PRO A 200 4.18 7.74 -3.20
CA PRO A 200 3.73 8.46 -4.39
C PRO A 200 2.66 7.70 -5.19
N ASP A 201 2.56 6.38 -5.01
CA ASP A 201 1.66 5.51 -5.75
C ASP A 201 0.23 5.51 -5.19
N SER A 202 0.03 5.81 -3.90
CA SER A 202 -1.32 5.93 -3.30
C SER A 202 -1.73 7.37 -3.01
N GLY A 203 -0.78 8.31 -2.96
CA GLY A 203 -1.06 9.67 -2.49
C GLY A 203 -1.20 9.78 -0.96
N HIS A 204 -1.00 8.65 -0.25
CA HIS A 204 -1.00 8.56 1.20
C HIS A 204 0.38 8.14 1.71
N TYR A 205 0.56 8.23 3.03
CA TYR A 205 1.77 7.76 3.67
C TYR A 205 1.70 6.26 3.98
N ILE A 206 2.86 5.61 3.95
CA ILE A 206 3.09 4.35 4.66
C ILE A 206 3.52 4.74 6.07
N ILE A 207 2.74 4.30 7.05
CA ILE A 207 2.99 4.54 8.47
C ILE A 207 3.64 3.29 9.07
N LEU A 208 4.78 3.48 9.72
CA LEU A 208 5.51 2.45 10.46
C LEU A 208 5.53 2.84 11.95
N PHE A 209 5.40 1.84 12.80
CA PHE A 209 5.41 1.99 14.25
C PHE A 209 5.77 0.64 14.87
N GLU A 210 6.28 0.70 16.08
CA GLU A 210 6.51 -0.44 16.96
C GLU A 210 5.39 -0.48 18.01
N VAL A 211 4.94 -1.69 18.36
CA VAL A 211 3.87 -1.90 19.36
C VAL A 211 4.46 -2.70 20.49
N ALA A 212 4.39 -2.17 21.71
CA ALA A 212 4.72 -2.92 22.91
C ALA A 212 3.49 -3.70 23.39
N VAL A 213 3.71 -4.96 23.74
CA VAL A 213 2.66 -5.90 24.19
C VAL A 213 3.21 -6.66 25.40
N GLY A 214 2.52 -6.55 26.54
CA GLY A 214 2.96 -7.09 27.82
C GLY A 214 3.82 -6.12 28.64
N ASP A 215 4.25 -6.57 29.82
CA ASP A 215 4.98 -5.77 30.81
C ASP A 215 6.51 -5.82 30.64
N ASP A 216 7.01 -6.69 29.75
CA ASP A 216 8.43 -6.89 29.55
C ASP A 216 9.01 -5.82 28.61
N ASN A 217 9.98 -5.06 29.11
CA ASN A 217 10.73 -4.03 28.37
C ASN A 217 11.63 -4.59 27.24
N GLU A 218 11.60 -5.89 26.97
CA GLU A 218 12.38 -6.53 25.90
C GLU A 218 11.48 -6.76 24.67
N PRO A 219 11.73 -6.03 23.56
CA PRO A 219 10.89 -6.15 22.37
C PRO A 219 10.98 -7.57 21.80
N LEU A 220 9.83 -8.19 21.54
CA LEU A 220 9.74 -9.49 20.87
C LEU A 220 10.35 -9.39 19.47
N ARG A 221 11.57 -9.91 19.32
CA ARG A 221 12.30 -9.90 18.04
C ARG A 221 11.94 -11.13 17.21
N PHE A 222 11.12 -10.92 16.19
CA PHE A 222 10.86 -11.96 15.21
C PHE A 222 12.01 -12.08 14.20
N PRO A 223 12.53 -13.29 13.92
CA PRO A 223 13.55 -13.51 12.89
C PRO A 223 13.08 -12.95 11.56
N ARG A 224 13.96 -12.34 10.75
CA ARG A 224 13.51 -11.81 9.45
C ARG A 224 12.93 -12.95 8.59
N PRO A 225 11.73 -12.76 7.98
CA PRO A 225 11.24 -13.68 6.97
C PRO A 225 12.34 -13.86 5.93
N ARG A 226 12.52 -15.09 5.42
CA ARG A 226 13.47 -15.33 4.34
C ARG A 226 13.07 -14.44 3.18
N ALA A 227 13.82 -13.36 2.97
CA ALA A 227 13.59 -12.46 1.85
C ALA A 227 13.52 -13.32 0.58
N PRO A 228 12.43 -13.26 -0.20
CA PRO A 228 12.51 -13.69 -1.57
C PRO A 228 13.62 -12.83 -2.14
N ILE A 229 14.74 -13.46 -2.47
CA ILE A 229 15.80 -12.77 -3.18
C ILE A 229 15.12 -12.35 -4.46
N TYR A 230 14.69 -11.09 -4.56
CA TYR A 230 14.42 -10.45 -5.83
C TYR A 230 15.78 -10.41 -6.52
N ALA A 231 16.15 -11.56 -7.08
CA ALA A 231 17.46 -11.85 -7.61
C ALA A 231 17.55 -11.18 -8.97
N TRP A 232 17.53 -9.85 -8.98
CA TRP A 232 17.97 -9.07 -10.13
C TRP A 232 19.38 -9.51 -10.53
N LYS A 233 20.22 -9.93 -9.55
CA LYS A 233 21.56 -10.51 -9.77
C LYS A 233 21.60 -11.93 -10.37
N LYS A 234 20.48 -12.67 -10.45
CA LYS A 234 20.44 -14.02 -11.07
C LYS A 234 19.31 -14.21 -12.07
N THR A 235 18.71 -13.14 -12.59
CA THR A 235 17.81 -13.31 -13.73
C THR A 235 18.63 -13.68 -14.95
N LYS A 236 18.43 -14.89 -15.48
CA LYS A 236 18.80 -15.20 -16.87
C LYS A 236 18.06 -14.17 -17.73
N CYS A 237 18.76 -13.10 -18.11
CA CYS A 237 18.23 -12.00 -18.92
C CYS A 237 17.52 -12.53 -20.18
N SER A 238 17.92 -13.70 -20.69
CA SER A 238 17.27 -14.43 -21.77
C SER A 238 15.82 -14.85 -21.47
N ARG A 239 15.50 -15.31 -20.25
CA ARG A 239 14.15 -15.77 -19.85
C ARG A 239 13.19 -14.61 -19.63
N SER A 240 13.68 -13.52 -19.03
CA SER A 240 12.91 -12.27 -18.90
C SER A 240 12.68 -11.61 -20.27
N ARG A 241 13.69 -11.64 -21.17
CA ARG A 241 13.54 -11.26 -22.58
C ARG A 241 12.52 -12.13 -23.32
N GLN A 242 12.51 -13.45 -23.10
CA GLN A 242 11.52 -14.35 -23.72
C GLN A 242 10.11 -14.07 -23.25
N MET A 243 9.88 -13.87 -21.95
CA MET A 243 8.55 -13.55 -21.43
C MET A 243 8.08 -12.17 -21.88
N SER A 244 8.95 -11.16 -21.86
CA SER A 244 8.62 -9.82 -22.34
C SER A 244 8.34 -9.79 -23.85
N ASN A 245 9.10 -10.55 -24.64
CA ASN A 245 8.83 -10.75 -26.07
C ASN A 245 7.53 -11.51 -26.31
N ALA A 246 7.22 -12.55 -25.50
CA ALA A 246 5.97 -13.29 -25.61
C ALA A 246 4.75 -12.43 -25.27
N GLN A 247 4.86 -11.56 -24.26
CA GLN A 247 3.82 -10.62 -23.85
C GLN A 247 3.64 -9.47 -24.84
N CYS A 248 4.74 -8.94 -25.40
CA CYS A 248 4.69 -8.00 -26.54
C CYS A 248 4.04 -8.65 -27.76
N ASN A 249 4.39 -9.90 -28.09
CA ASN A 249 3.81 -10.64 -29.19
C ASN A 249 2.32 -10.97 -28.96
N LYS A 250 1.91 -11.22 -27.71
CA LYS A 250 0.51 -11.40 -27.32
C LYS A 250 -0.29 -10.10 -27.48
N CYS A 251 0.22 -8.98 -26.97
CA CYS A 251 -0.36 -7.65 -27.18
C CYS A 251 -0.42 -7.25 -28.66
N LEU A 252 0.57 -7.66 -29.48
CA LEU A 252 0.56 -7.47 -30.94
C LEU A 252 -0.54 -8.29 -31.60
N LYS A 253 -0.73 -9.56 -31.20
CA LYS A 253 -1.80 -10.43 -31.73
C LYS A 253 -3.19 -9.92 -31.31
N GLU A 254 -3.36 -9.48 -30.08
CA GLU A 254 -4.63 -8.91 -29.57
C GLU A 254 -4.95 -7.57 -30.24
N LYS A 255 -3.96 -6.70 -30.47
CA LYS A 255 -4.16 -5.45 -31.24
C LYS A 255 -4.41 -5.67 -32.72
N MET A 256 -3.89 -6.75 -33.32
CA MET A 256 -4.23 -7.13 -34.70
C MET A 256 -5.58 -7.84 -34.82
N GLY A 257 -6.15 -8.34 -33.72
CA GLY A 257 -7.48 -8.97 -33.69
C GLY A 257 -8.66 -8.01 -33.47
N VAL A 258 -8.43 -6.78 -32.99
CA VAL A 258 -9.50 -5.89 -32.51
C VAL A 258 -9.78 -4.67 -33.41
N HIS A 259 -9.09 -4.48 -34.54
CA HIS A 259 -9.41 -3.39 -35.47
C HIS A 259 -9.53 -3.83 -36.93
N LYS A 260 -10.70 -4.36 -37.29
CA LYS A 260 -11.35 -4.03 -38.57
C LYS A 260 -11.80 -2.55 -38.50
N ARG A 261 -10.85 -1.62 -38.67
CA ARG A 261 -11.09 -0.26 -39.16
C ARG A 261 -9.74 0.37 -39.45
N GLU A 262 -9.54 0.70 -40.72
CA GLU A 262 -8.36 1.30 -41.31
C GLU A 262 -7.93 2.58 -40.57
N ARG A 263 -6.89 2.49 -39.74
CA ARG A 263 -5.98 3.60 -39.50
C ARG A 263 -4.56 3.03 -39.49
N LEU A 264 -3.75 3.47 -40.44
CA LEU A 264 -2.35 3.09 -40.55
C LEU A 264 -1.63 3.40 -39.22
N PRO A 265 -0.87 2.44 -38.66
CA PRO A 265 -0.14 2.68 -37.42
C PRO A 265 0.89 3.78 -37.62
N ILE A 266 0.84 4.83 -36.79
CA ILE A 266 1.74 6.00 -36.78
C ILE A 266 3.23 5.60 -36.80
N TYR A 267 3.56 4.40 -36.34
CA TYR A 267 4.89 3.84 -36.29
C TYR A 267 4.94 2.45 -36.93
N ALA A 268 5.85 2.25 -37.87
CA ALA A 268 6.12 0.97 -38.51
C ALA A 268 7.03 0.11 -37.61
N TRP A 269 6.49 -0.34 -36.47
CA TRP A 269 7.23 -1.13 -35.46
C TRP A 269 7.87 -2.40 -36.03
N LYS A 270 7.31 -2.99 -37.09
CA LYS A 270 7.90 -4.12 -37.82
C LYS A 270 9.23 -3.78 -38.51
N LYS A 271 9.47 -2.50 -38.82
CA LYS A 271 10.69 -1.98 -39.45
C LYS A 271 11.65 -1.37 -38.42
N ALA A 272 11.37 -1.52 -37.12
CA ALA A 272 12.18 -0.92 -36.06
C ALA A 272 13.56 -1.57 -35.95
N LYS A 273 14.61 -0.74 -35.86
CA LYS A 273 15.98 -1.17 -35.60
C LYS A 273 16.18 -1.40 -34.10
N TRP A 274 15.72 -2.55 -33.60
CA TRP A 274 15.71 -2.88 -32.17
C TRP A 274 17.11 -2.96 -31.51
N SER A 275 18.17 -3.21 -32.27
CA SER A 275 19.55 -3.12 -31.78
C SER A 275 19.89 -1.67 -31.39
N ARG A 276 19.63 -0.73 -32.30
CA ARG A 276 19.84 0.72 -32.12
C ARG A 276 18.98 1.28 -30.98
N PHE A 277 17.72 0.87 -30.89
CA PHE A 277 16.85 1.25 -29.77
C PHE A 277 17.47 0.86 -28.42
N ARG A 278 17.90 -0.41 -28.29
CA ARG A 278 18.47 -0.96 -27.05
C ARG A 278 19.78 -0.31 -26.68
N GLU A 279 20.66 -0.08 -27.64
CA GLU A 279 21.93 0.60 -27.44
C GLU A 279 21.71 2.02 -26.88
N MET A 280 20.82 2.79 -27.50
CA MET A 280 20.51 4.15 -27.06
C MET A 280 19.89 4.17 -25.66
N THR A 281 18.96 3.27 -25.35
CA THR A 281 18.37 3.18 -24.01
C THR A 281 19.38 2.78 -22.95
N ASN A 282 20.25 1.79 -23.23
CA ASN A 282 21.25 1.33 -22.27
C ASN A 282 22.31 2.41 -21.98
N THR A 283 22.78 3.12 -23.00
CA THR A 283 23.73 4.22 -22.85
C THR A 283 23.14 5.36 -22.00
N GLN A 284 21.87 5.69 -22.21
CA GLN A 284 21.19 6.73 -21.44
C GLN A 284 20.91 6.31 -19.98
N CYS A 285 20.51 5.06 -19.75
CA CYS A 285 20.33 4.51 -18.40
C CYS A 285 21.66 4.49 -17.64
N ASN A 286 22.74 4.00 -18.26
CA ASN A 286 24.06 3.89 -17.63
C ASN A 286 24.68 5.27 -17.33
N LYS A 287 24.45 6.28 -18.17
CA LYS A 287 24.93 7.65 -17.93
C LYS A 287 24.18 8.30 -16.75
N ARG A 288 22.86 8.13 -16.67
CA ARG A 288 22.00 8.84 -15.71
C ARG A 288 21.86 8.17 -14.35
N LEU A 289 22.19 6.88 -14.25
CA LEU A 289 22.29 6.17 -12.97
C LEU A 289 23.51 6.63 -12.13
N LYS A 290 24.52 7.23 -12.77
CA LYS A 290 25.73 7.74 -12.10
C LYS A 290 25.57 9.16 -11.53
N GLU A 291 24.51 9.88 -11.90
CA GLU A 291 24.27 11.26 -11.45
C GLU A 291 23.42 11.27 -10.15
N LYS A 292 23.89 11.99 -9.12
CA LYS A 292 23.15 12.28 -7.88
C LYS A 292 22.04 13.29 -8.17
N ILE A 293 20.92 12.79 -8.70
CA ILE A 293 19.76 13.58 -9.10
C ILE A 293 18.50 13.02 -8.42
N SER A 294 17.54 13.89 -8.10
CA SER A 294 16.25 13.51 -7.52
C SER A 294 15.48 12.51 -8.40
N ILE A 295 14.74 11.61 -7.76
CA ILE A 295 14.01 10.51 -8.42
C ILE A 295 13.07 11.04 -9.52
N ARG A 296 12.28 12.10 -9.22
CA ARG A 296 11.39 12.75 -10.20
C ARG A 296 12.14 13.27 -11.44
N LYS A 297 13.33 13.84 -11.26
CA LYS A 297 14.14 14.33 -12.39
C LYS A 297 14.74 13.16 -13.16
N ARG A 298 15.11 12.06 -12.50
CA ARG A 298 15.57 10.82 -13.14
C ARG A 298 14.48 10.17 -14.01
N GLU A 299 13.23 10.09 -13.54
CA GLU A 299 12.11 9.52 -14.30
C GLU A 299 11.77 10.33 -15.56
N ARG A 300 11.70 11.67 -15.45
CA ARG A 300 11.48 12.56 -16.61
C ARG A 300 12.56 12.38 -17.67
N LEU A 301 13.80 12.25 -17.22
CA LEU A 301 14.95 12.07 -18.09
C LEU A 301 14.98 10.69 -18.78
N LEU A 302 14.60 9.62 -18.07
CA LEU A 302 14.45 8.29 -18.65
C LEU A 302 13.31 8.23 -19.68
N THR A 303 12.18 8.86 -19.35
CA THR A 303 11.02 8.97 -20.26
C THR A 303 11.39 9.72 -21.55
N SER A 304 12.14 10.82 -21.41
CA SER A 304 12.65 11.58 -22.55
C SER A 304 13.63 10.75 -23.40
N ALA A 305 14.55 10.01 -22.76
CA ALA A 305 15.50 9.14 -23.46
C ALA A 305 14.81 8.03 -24.26
N ILE A 306 13.77 7.41 -23.69
CA ILE A 306 12.97 6.39 -24.37
C ILE A 306 12.26 6.99 -25.59
N ARG A 307 11.70 8.20 -25.47
CA ARG A 307 11.07 8.91 -26.60
C ARG A 307 12.06 9.20 -27.72
N ILE A 308 13.27 9.66 -27.39
CA ILE A 308 14.34 9.91 -28.37
C ILE A 308 14.78 8.60 -29.06
N ALA A 309 15.00 7.53 -28.28
CA ALA A 309 15.36 6.22 -28.83
C ALA A 309 14.26 5.68 -29.75
N THR A 310 12.99 5.88 -29.40
CA THR A 310 11.83 5.47 -30.20
C THR A 310 11.80 6.23 -31.53
N ALA A 311 11.94 7.56 -31.49
CA ALA A 311 11.97 8.39 -32.69
C ALA A 311 13.16 8.05 -33.63
N ALA A 312 14.30 7.65 -33.07
CA ALA A 312 15.50 7.31 -33.83
C ALA A 312 15.51 5.88 -34.39
N ALA A 313 14.81 4.96 -33.76
CA ALA A 313 14.86 3.53 -34.08
C ALA A 313 13.58 2.98 -34.73
N VAL A 314 12.46 3.69 -34.64
CA VAL A 314 11.16 3.26 -35.16
C VAL A 314 10.72 4.22 -36.28
N PRO A 315 10.71 3.77 -37.53
CA PRO A 315 10.21 4.59 -38.64
C PRO A 315 8.74 4.94 -38.42
N ARG A 316 8.32 6.14 -38.81
CA ARG A 316 6.89 6.47 -38.89
C ARG A 316 6.24 5.64 -39.99
N GLY A 317 5.02 5.17 -39.75
CA GLY A 317 4.25 4.45 -40.77
C GLY A 317 3.90 5.41 -41.90
N GLY A 318 4.25 5.01 -43.14
CA GLY A 318 3.62 5.55 -44.34
C GLY A 318 2.27 4.88 -44.58
#